data_AF-A0A656K0F2-F1
#
_entry.id   AF-A0A656K0F2-F1
#
_cell.length_a   1.000
_cell.length_b   1.000
_cell.length_c   1.000
_cell.angle_alpha   90.00
_cell.angle_beta   90.00
_cell.angle_gamma   90.00
#
_symmetry.space_group_name_H-M   'P 1'
#
loop_
_entity.id
_entity.type
_entity.pdbx_description
1 polymer ?
#
loop_
_entity_poly.entity_id
_entity_poly.type
_entity_poly.pdbx_seq_one_letter_code
_entity_poly.pdbx_strand_id
1 'polypeptide(L)'
;PVLFPTDYQHPDRLHRKLAAYLQQARDYGLINPKTVVVLPEHIGTWLFASGEKDQLYQAATVDEAMEWLSWSNPLQFVAAMLGAEGRDRMDDAHLRIKARAMARDYQALFGGLAKEFGVTLVAGS
;
A
#
# COMPACT_ATOMS: atom_id res chain seq x y z
N PRO A 1 -12.35 -7.41 -6.48
CA PRO A 1 -12.28 -7.54 -5.01
C PRO A 1 -12.28 -6.14 -4.39
N VAL A 2 -13.09 -5.88 -3.37
CA VAL A 2 -13.17 -4.54 -2.77
C VAL A 2 -12.15 -4.46 -1.63
N LEU A 3 -11.10 -3.68 -1.82
CA LEU A 3 -10.17 -3.30 -0.76
C LEU A 3 -10.76 -2.10 -0.02
N PHE A 4 -10.64 -2.12 1.31
CA PHE A 4 -11.08 -1.03 2.17
C PHE A 4 -9.86 -0.30 2.73
N PRO A 5 -10.00 0.98 3.10
CA PRO A 5 -8.93 1.72 3.77
C PRO A 5 -8.34 0.94 4.96
N THR A 6 -9.19 0.32 5.77
CA THR A 6 -8.77 -0.47 6.94
C THR A 6 -7.87 -1.66 6.63
N ASP A 7 -7.84 -2.16 5.39
CA ASP A 7 -6.90 -3.22 5.00
C ASP A 7 -5.46 -2.71 4.93
N TYR A 8 -5.28 -1.41 4.68
CA TYR A 8 -3.97 -0.73 4.62
C TYR A 8 -3.46 -0.25 5.97
N GLN A 9 -4.19 -0.52 7.07
CA GLN A 9 -3.73 -0.23 8.44
C GLN A 9 -2.43 -0.92 8.79
N HIS A 10 -2.27 -2.17 8.31
CA HIS A 10 -1.10 -2.99 8.57
C HIS A 10 -0.78 -3.82 7.32
N PRO A 11 0.49 -3.91 6.88
CA PRO A 11 0.84 -4.66 5.67
C PRO A 11 0.41 -6.13 5.74
N ASP A 12 0.50 -6.75 6.92
CA ASP A 12 0.03 -8.12 7.16
C ASP A 12 -1.49 -8.30 6.97
N ARG A 13 -2.28 -7.25 7.19
CA ARG A 13 -3.73 -7.31 6.98
C ARG A 13 -4.04 -7.31 5.48
N LEU A 14 -3.38 -6.43 4.74
CA LEU A 14 -3.44 -6.41 3.28
C LEU A 14 -2.92 -7.74 2.69
N HIS A 15 -1.80 -8.25 3.20
CA HIS A 15 -1.24 -9.55 2.80
C HIS A 15 -2.28 -10.64 2.93
N ARG A 16 -2.87 -10.81 4.12
CA ARG A 16 -3.89 -11.85 4.37
C ARG A 16 -5.07 -11.74 3.42
N LYS A 17 -5.52 -10.52 3.13
CA LYS A 17 -6.64 -10.30 2.22
C LYS A 17 -6.29 -10.66 0.77
N LEU A 18 -5.12 -10.24 0.28
CA LEU A 18 -4.65 -10.59 -1.06
C LEU A 18 -4.34 -12.08 -1.19
N ALA A 19 -3.74 -12.69 -0.16
CA ALA A 19 -3.48 -14.13 -0.11
C ALA A 19 -4.79 -14.93 -0.18
N ALA A 20 -5.86 -14.50 0.49
CA ALA A 20 -7.17 -15.16 0.38
C ALA A 20 -7.69 -15.17 -1.06
N TYR A 21 -7.50 -14.09 -1.83
CA TYR A 21 -7.90 -14.05 -3.24
C TYR A 21 -7.02 -14.95 -4.13
N LEU A 22 -5.71 -14.95 -3.91
CA LEU A 22 -4.80 -15.81 -4.66
C LEU A 22 -5.03 -17.28 -4.34
N GLN A 23 -5.35 -17.60 -3.10
CA GLN A 23 -5.71 -18.96 -2.70
C GLN A 23 -6.99 -19.41 -3.39
N GLN A 24 -8.03 -18.57 -3.40
CA GLN A 24 -9.25 -18.87 -4.14
C GLN A 24 -8.97 -19.08 -5.64
N ALA A 25 -8.13 -18.23 -6.25
CA ALA A 25 -7.75 -18.40 -7.66
C ALA A 25 -6.97 -19.71 -7.89
N ARG A 26 -6.13 -20.14 -6.95
CA ARG A 26 -5.43 -21.42 -6.99
C ARG A 26 -6.39 -22.59 -6.87
N ASP A 27 -7.37 -22.51 -5.97
CA ASP A 27 -8.37 -23.55 -5.74
C ASP A 27 -9.25 -23.75 -6.99
N TYR A 28 -9.47 -22.68 -7.77
CA TYR A 28 -10.11 -22.75 -9.10
C TYR A 28 -9.16 -23.15 -10.24
N GLY A 29 -7.88 -23.42 -9.96
CA GLY A 29 -6.89 -23.79 -10.97
C GLY A 29 -6.45 -22.64 -11.89
N LEU A 30 -6.75 -21.39 -11.54
CA LEU A 30 -6.46 -20.20 -12.35
C LEU A 30 -4.99 -19.76 -12.27
N ILE A 31 -4.30 -20.10 -11.17
CA ILE A 31 -2.89 -19.75 -10.98
C ILE A 31 -2.00 -20.98 -10.88
N ASN A 32 -0.86 -20.91 -11.55
CA ASN A 32 0.21 -21.91 -11.55
C ASN A 32 1.56 -21.18 -11.65
N PRO A 33 2.70 -21.89 -11.60
CA PRO A 33 4.01 -21.23 -11.64
C PRO A 33 4.34 -20.40 -12.89
N LYS A 34 3.59 -20.59 -13.97
CA LYS A 34 3.72 -19.81 -15.22
C LYS A 34 2.72 -18.65 -15.30
N THR A 35 1.86 -18.48 -14.30
CA THR A 35 0.85 -17.42 -14.27
C THR A 35 1.48 -16.10 -13.84
N VAL A 36 1.13 -15.04 -14.57
CA VAL A 36 1.41 -13.66 -14.17
C VAL A 36 0.14 -13.08 -13.54
N VAL A 37 0.23 -12.68 -12.28
CA VAL A 37 -0.86 -12.00 -11.57
C VAL A 37 -0.66 -10.50 -11.73
N VAL A 38 -1.62 -9.83 -12.36
CA VAL A 38 -1.63 -8.37 -12.50
C VAL A 38 -2.66 -7.80 -11.52
N LEU A 39 -2.20 -6.98 -10.59
CA LEU A 39 -3.06 -6.28 -9.64
C LEU A 39 -3.47 -4.90 -10.18
N PRO A 40 -4.56 -4.31 -9.67
CA PRO A 40 -5.00 -2.97 -10.05
C PRO A 40 -3.90 -1.90 -9.91
N GLU A 41 -4.05 -0.84 -10.69
CA GLU A 41 -3.27 0.39 -10.51
C GLU A 41 -3.45 0.95 -9.09
N HIS A 42 -2.37 1.54 -8.55
CA HIS A 42 -2.34 2.17 -7.22
C HIS A 42 -2.57 1.25 -6.01
N ILE A 43 -2.53 -0.07 -6.18
CA ILE A 43 -2.68 -1.01 -5.06
C ILE A 43 -1.55 -0.88 -4.03
N GLY A 44 -0.34 -0.50 -4.48
CA GLY A 44 0.79 -0.26 -3.59
C GLY A 44 0.81 1.13 -2.98
N THR A 45 0.10 2.11 -3.58
CA THR A 45 0.18 3.52 -3.19
C THR A 45 -0.22 3.67 -1.72
N TRP A 46 -1.36 3.12 -1.32
CA TRP A 46 -1.92 3.26 0.03
C TRP A 46 -1.07 2.68 1.17
N LEU A 47 -0.01 1.91 0.87
CA LEU A 47 0.97 1.49 1.88
C LEU A 47 1.66 2.68 2.54
N PHE A 48 1.67 3.87 1.92
CA PHE A 48 2.18 5.09 2.55
C PHE A 48 1.40 5.45 3.83
N ALA A 49 0.12 5.11 3.89
CA ALA A 49 -0.73 5.38 5.04
C ALA A 49 -0.58 4.32 6.14
N SER A 50 0.14 3.23 5.89
CA SER A 50 0.32 2.15 6.87
C SER A 50 0.85 2.66 8.21
N GLY A 51 0.21 2.25 9.31
CA GLY A 51 0.56 2.68 10.67
C GLY A 51 0.05 4.07 11.07
N GLU A 52 -0.77 4.73 10.25
CA GLU A 52 -1.44 5.98 10.63
C GLU A 52 -2.59 5.75 11.63
N LYS A 53 -3.08 6.84 12.22
CA LYS A 53 -4.12 6.78 13.25
C LYS A 53 -5.43 6.19 12.70
N ASP A 54 -6.15 5.46 13.56
CA ASP A 54 -7.41 4.77 13.20
C ASP A 54 -8.46 5.69 12.57
N GLN A 55 -8.49 6.97 12.94
CA GLN A 55 -9.45 7.94 12.42
C GLN A 55 -9.32 8.16 10.91
N LEU A 56 -8.13 8.01 10.34
CA LEU A 56 -7.92 8.07 8.89
C LEU A 56 -8.71 6.98 8.15
N TYR A 57 -8.78 5.79 8.75
CA TYR A 57 -9.37 4.62 8.13
C TYR A 57 -10.88 4.50 8.34
N GLN A 58 -11.45 5.35 9.19
CA GLN A 58 -12.86 5.39 9.54
C GLN A 58 -13.62 6.58 8.92
N ALA A 59 -12.92 7.49 8.24
CA ALA A 59 -13.50 8.63 7.57
C ALA A 59 -14.56 8.20 6.53
N ALA A 60 -15.72 8.88 6.54
CA ALA A 60 -16.85 8.52 5.68
C ALA A 60 -16.71 9.07 4.26
N THR A 61 -15.89 10.11 4.08
CA THR A 61 -15.63 10.74 2.78
C THR A 61 -14.14 10.88 2.51
N VAL A 62 -13.79 11.04 1.23
CA VAL A 62 -12.41 11.31 0.82
C VAL A 62 -11.92 12.62 1.45
N ASP A 63 -12.76 13.66 1.53
CA ASP A 63 -12.39 14.94 2.12
C ASP A 63 -12.07 14.81 3.62
N GLU A 64 -12.85 14.03 4.36
CA GLU A 64 -12.61 13.77 5.77
C GLU A 64 -11.34 12.92 5.98
N ALA A 65 -11.10 11.93 5.12
CA ALA A 65 -9.86 11.17 5.13
C ALA A 65 -8.65 12.09 4.84
N MET A 66 -8.80 13.02 3.91
CA MET A 66 -7.77 14.00 3.54
C MET A 66 -7.50 15.01 4.67
N GLU A 67 -8.53 15.41 5.42
CA GLU A 67 -8.39 16.25 6.62
C GLU A 67 -7.64 15.52 7.73
N TRP A 68 -7.99 14.26 8.00
CA TRP A 68 -7.24 13.41 8.94
C TRP A 68 -5.80 13.19 8.51
N LEU A 69 -5.54 13.01 7.21
CA LEU A 69 -4.20 12.96 6.62
C LEU A 69 -3.42 14.26 6.84
N SER A 70 -4.05 15.41 6.68
CA SER A 70 -3.40 16.72 6.91
C SER A 70 -3.04 16.94 8.39
N TRP A 71 -3.87 16.45 9.31
CA TRP A 71 -3.64 16.53 10.75
C TRP A 71 -2.66 15.46 11.26
N SER A 72 -2.48 14.36 10.53
CA SER A 72 -1.54 13.28 10.86
C SER A 72 -0.16 13.44 10.21
N ASN A 73 -0.08 14.12 9.06
CA ASN A 73 1.12 14.56 8.32
C ASN A 73 2.06 13.46 7.76
N PRO A 74 1.80 12.88 6.56
CA PRO A 74 2.51 11.66 6.13
C PRO A 74 3.26 11.77 4.79
N LEU A 75 4.50 12.26 4.67
CA LEU A 75 5.23 13.23 5.48
C LEU A 75 5.18 14.57 4.70
N GLN A 76 4.25 15.45 5.04
CA GLN A 76 3.70 16.54 4.19
C GLN A 76 2.95 16.06 2.94
N PHE A 77 2.27 14.91 3.08
CA PHE A 77 1.47 14.16 2.10
C PHE A 77 2.25 13.64 0.89
N VAL A 78 3.32 12.90 1.22
CA VAL A 78 4.43 12.47 0.34
C VAL A 78 5.25 13.65 -0.20
N ALA A 79 5.35 14.74 0.59
CA ALA A 79 5.81 16.08 0.22
C ALA A 79 5.01 16.72 -0.93
N ALA A 80 3.68 16.63 -0.85
CA ALA A 80 2.72 17.05 -1.87
C ALA A 80 2.91 16.24 -3.16
N MET A 81 2.82 14.92 -3.00
CA MET A 81 2.80 13.92 -4.06
C MET A 81 4.04 13.91 -5.00
N LEU A 82 5.19 14.41 -4.52
CA LEU A 82 6.57 14.30 -5.06
C LEU A 82 7.23 15.54 -5.71
N GLY A 83 6.61 16.73 -5.88
CA GLY A 83 7.34 17.82 -6.58
C GLY A 83 6.73 19.20 -6.86
N ALA A 84 5.63 19.63 -6.25
CA ALA A 84 5.24 21.05 -6.36
C ALA A 84 6.30 21.92 -5.64
N GLU A 85 7.01 22.78 -6.36
CA GLU A 85 8.42 23.11 -6.13
C GLU A 85 8.80 23.67 -4.74
N GLY A 86 9.71 22.93 -4.08
CA GLY A 86 10.71 23.43 -3.12
C GLY A 86 10.36 23.29 -1.64
N ARG A 87 11.03 22.39 -0.90
CA ARG A 87 10.94 22.34 0.58
C ARG A 87 12.19 21.88 1.33
N ASP A 88 12.13 22.21 2.61
CA ASP A 88 13.15 22.33 3.66
C ASP A 88 14.00 21.07 3.94
N ARG A 89 15.23 21.25 4.45
CA ARG A 89 16.23 20.17 4.64
C ARG A 89 15.79 19.10 5.65
N MET A 90 14.97 19.47 6.62
CA MET A 90 14.44 18.55 7.65
C MET A 90 13.34 17.63 7.09
N ASP A 91 12.47 18.16 6.23
CA ASP A 91 11.38 17.40 5.61
C ASP A 91 11.91 16.32 4.65
N ASP A 92 12.97 16.62 3.90
CA ASP A 92 13.63 15.67 2.99
C ASP A 92 14.19 14.44 3.74
N ALA A 93 14.79 14.65 4.91
CA ALA A 93 15.32 13.54 5.72
C ALA A 93 14.19 12.61 6.20
N HIS A 94 13.07 13.18 6.64
CA HIS A 94 11.92 12.39 7.08
C HIS A 94 11.30 11.64 5.90
N LEU A 95 11.09 12.31 4.76
CA LEU A 95 10.55 11.71 3.53
C LEU A 95 11.37 10.49 3.10
N ARG A 96 12.70 10.61 3.08
CA ARG A 96 13.60 9.50 2.70
C ARG A 96 13.45 8.30 3.63
N ILE A 97 13.23 8.52 4.93
CA ILE A 97 13.02 7.44 5.89
C ILE A 97 11.68 6.73 5.62
N LYS A 98 10.58 7.47 5.41
CA LYS A 98 9.28 6.85 5.10
C LYS A 98 9.23 6.20 3.73
N ALA A 99 9.85 6.81 2.71
CA ALA A 99 9.97 6.21 1.39
C ALA A 99 10.73 4.86 1.45
N ARG A 100 11.81 4.78 2.24
CA ARG A 100 12.50 3.52 2.48
C ARG A 100 11.64 2.51 3.23
N ALA A 101 10.88 2.93 4.22
CA ALA A 101 9.95 2.05 4.93
C ALA A 101 8.87 1.51 3.98
N MET A 102 8.22 2.39 3.23
CA MET A 102 7.21 2.04 2.23
C MET A 102 7.76 1.07 1.17
N ALA A 103 8.96 1.32 0.64
CA ALA A 103 9.59 0.43 -0.34
C ALA A 103 9.88 -0.96 0.25
N ARG A 104 10.29 -1.03 1.53
CA ARG A 104 10.46 -2.32 2.22
C ARG A 104 9.13 -3.03 2.39
N ASP A 105 8.09 -2.33 2.83
CA ASP A 105 6.77 -2.91 3.07
C ASP A 105 6.13 -3.38 1.76
N TYR A 106 6.25 -2.60 0.69
CA TYR A 106 5.85 -2.96 -0.67
C TYR A 106 6.56 -4.24 -1.14
N GLN A 107 7.89 -4.28 -1.03
CA GLN A 107 8.67 -5.43 -1.47
C GLN A 107 8.38 -6.68 -0.63
N ALA A 108 8.22 -6.51 0.69
CA ALA A 108 7.88 -7.60 1.60
C ALA A 108 6.48 -8.17 1.30
N LEU A 109 5.49 -7.30 1.09
CA LEU A 109 4.13 -7.70 0.78
C LEU A 109 4.05 -8.43 -0.57
N PHE A 110 4.41 -7.74 -1.66
CA PHE A 110 4.21 -8.27 -3.00
C PHE A 110 5.21 -9.37 -3.35
N GLY A 111 6.45 -9.25 -2.89
CA GLY A 111 7.45 -10.32 -2.99
C GLY A 111 7.09 -11.53 -2.14
N GLY A 112 6.50 -11.31 -0.96
CA GLY A 112 5.98 -12.36 -0.10
C GLY A 112 4.86 -13.14 -0.77
N LEU A 113 3.85 -12.45 -1.32
CA LEU A 113 2.76 -13.07 -2.08
C LEU A 113 3.26 -13.81 -3.33
N ALA A 114 4.17 -13.21 -4.10
CA ALA A 114 4.75 -13.87 -5.27
C ALA A 114 5.45 -15.19 -4.89
N LYS A 115 6.22 -15.17 -3.80
CA LYS A 115 6.91 -16.36 -3.28
C LYS A 115 5.95 -17.41 -2.72
N GLU A 116 4.98 -17.00 -1.90
CA GLU A 116 3.97 -17.88 -1.30
C GLU A 116 3.13 -18.57 -2.37
N PHE A 117 2.76 -17.84 -3.42
CA PHE A 117 1.91 -18.36 -4.47
C PHE A 117 2.69 -19.00 -5.64
N GLY A 118 4.00 -18.80 -5.67
CA GLY A 118 4.88 -19.30 -6.73
C GLY A 118 4.61 -18.64 -8.08
N VAL A 119 4.16 -17.39 -8.09
CA VAL A 119 3.72 -16.66 -9.30
C VAL A 119 4.60 -15.45 -9.55
N THR A 120 4.60 -14.95 -10.79
CA THR A 120 5.10 -13.60 -11.06
C THR A 120 3.97 -12.62 -10.75
N LEU A 121 4.24 -11.61 -9.93
CA LEU A 121 3.24 -10.64 -9.51
C LEU A 121 3.64 -9.23 -9.97
N VAL A 122 2.72 -8.56 -10.66
CA VAL A 122 2.86 -7.17 -11.11
C VAL A 122 1.87 -6.33 -10.30
N ALA A 123 2.40 -5.50 -9.40
CA ALA A 123 1.60 -4.58 -8.60
C ALA A 123 1.84 -3.14 -9.09
N GLY A 124 0.77 -2.41 -9.39
CA GLY A 124 0.87 -0.99 -9.68
C GLY A 124 1.29 -0.18 -8.45
N SER A 125 2.22 0.76 -8.65
CA SER A 125 2.65 1.76 -7.66
C SER A 125 2.06 3.12 -7.96
#